data_AF-Q2SPH9-F1
#
_entry.id   AF-Q2SPH9-F1
#
_cell.length_a   1.000
_cell.length_b   1.000
_cell.length_c   1.000
_cell.angle_alpha   90.00
_cell.angle_beta   90.00
_cell.angle_gamma   90.00
#
_symmetry.space_group_name_H-M   'P 1'
#
loop_
_entity.id
_entity.type
_entity.pdbx_description
1 polymer ?
#
loop_
_entity_poly.entity_id
_entity_poly.type
_entity_poly.pdbx_seq_one_letter_code
_entity_poly.pdbx_strand_id
1 'polypeptide(L)'
;MSVQAAKVGIISDCPLQRHIMQSAVEGYGFSVIASCDPSRLSTALLERHAAAEVWIVILADEDRWADAIDTLIDHSEAPVLFGLGEAPNKHSLDYAKWERRLFTKLVELLGEPPTLTQAGASLTALEASPGGPSALPLPHHIRPGGVNDPVERVWILGASLGGPAAVKSFLDCLPSGLPVAFVYAQHIDQNAANVLVRVLGRHSAFDLKEVQHGARLHYGEVVIMPVDHEVVFSAEGTMEVRENAWPGPYGPSIDQVMLNVGGYYSGRCNAIIFSGMGNDGSLAGPLLRAYGSRIWSQTSDTCANSSMPDSVAATGCVEFRGSPHQLAEKLLKTIELEELAKRKRGLA
;
A
#
# COMPACT_ATOMS: atom_id res chain seq x y z
N MET A 1 -15.59 16.57 -16.53
CA MET A 1 -16.32 15.32 -16.85
C MET A 1 -16.08 14.35 -15.71
N SER A 2 -17.12 13.73 -15.16
CA SER A 2 -16.97 12.70 -14.11
C SER A 2 -16.21 11.51 -14.73
N VAL A 3 -14.99 11.22 -14.27
CA VAL A 3 -14.24 10.06 -14.75
C VAL A 3 -14.91 8.82 -14.17
N GLN A 4 -15.54 8.02 -15.03
CA GLN A 4 -16.29 6.83 -14.64
C GLN A 4 -15.33 5.64 -14.50
N ALA A 5 -15.52 4.82 -13.47
CA ALA A 5 -14.74 3.60 -13.29
C ALA A 5 -14.96 2.64 -14.46
N ALA A 6 -13.88 2.04 -14.98
CA ALA A 6 -13.98 1.11 -16.09
C ALA A 6 -14.80 -0.14 -15.70
N LYS A 7 -15.62 -0.61 -16.63
CA LYS A 7 -16.65 -1.61 -16.39
C LYS A 7 -16.16 -3.01 -16.76
N VAL A 8 -16.26 -3.93 -15.81
CA VAL A 8 -15.75 -5.30 -15.93
C VAL A 8 -16.91 -6.30 -15.84
N GLY A 9 -16.91 -7.27 -16.74
CA GLY A 9 -17.76 -8.46 -16.64
C GLY A 9 -16.98 -9.65 -16.11
N ILE A 10 -17.60 -10.51 -15.30
CA ILE A 10 -16.98 -11.71 -14.72
C ILE A 10 -17.82 -12.93 -15.09
N ILE A 11 -17.16 -13.95 -15.64
CA ILE A 11 -17.73 -15.25 -15.94
C ILE A 11 -16.93 -16.31 -15.20
N SER A 12 -17.62 -17.08 -14.37
CA SER A 12 -17.05 -18.27 -13.74
C SER A 12 -18.14 -19.25 -13.37
N ASP A 13 -17.88 -20.55 -13.46
CA ASP A 13 -18.81 -21.62 -13.09
C ASP A 13 -18.80 -21.91 -11.57
N CYS A 14 -17.91 -21.26 -10.82
CA CYS A 14 -17.84 -21.36 -9.38
C CYS A 14 -18.37 -20.09 -8.68
N PRO A 15 -19.44 -20.16 -7.87
CA PRO A 15 -19.97 -19.01 -7.13
C PRO A 15 -18.95 -18.32 -6.22
N LEU A 16 -18.07 -19.10 -5.58
CA LEU A 16 -17.03 -18.57 -4.72
C LEU A 16 -16.00 -17.76 -5.52
N GLN A 17 -15.56 -18.29 -6.67
CA GLN A 17 -14.62 -17.59 -7.56
C GLN A 17 -15.21 -16.28 -8.08
N ARG A 18 -16.50 -16.26 -8.45
CA ARG A 18 -17.21 -15.03 -8.83
C ARG A 18 -17.16 -13.97 -7.73
N HIS A 19 -17.42 -14.35 -6.47
CA HIS A 19 -17.41 -13.42 -5.35
C HIS A 19 -16.00 -12.89 -5.03
N ILE A 20 -14.99 -13.76 -5.07
CA ILE A 20 -13.60 -13.37 -4.85
C ILE A 20 -13.12 -12.41 -5.94
N MET A 21 -13.36 -12.75 -7.22
CA MET A 21 -12.99 -11.89 -8.35
C MET A 21 -13.70 -10.54 -8.29
N GLN A 22 -15.00 -10.54 -7.97
CA GLN A 22 -15.75 -9.29 -7.82
C GLN A 22 -15.12 -8.40 -6.74
N SER A 23 -14.85 -8.97 -5.57
CA SER A 23 -14.21 -8.24 -4.46
C SER A 23 -12.84 -7.70 -4.83
N ALA A 24 -12.03 -8.46 -5.56
CA ALA A 24 -10.70 -8.04 -6.00
C ALA A 24 -10.77 -6.90 -7.03
N VAL A 25 -11.61 -7.03 -8.06
CA VAL A 25 -11.80 -6.03 -9.12
C VAL A 25 -12.34 -4.71 -8.53
N GLU A 26 -13.39 -4.78 -7.72
CA GLU A 26 -13.96 -3.61 -7.06
C GLU A 26 -12.99 -2.98 -6.05
N GLY A 27 -12.18 -3.80 -5.37
CA GLY A 27 -11.14 -3.35 -4.44
C GLY A 27 -10.11 -2.42 -5.10
N TYR A 28 -9.87 -2.57 -6.40
CA TYR A 28 -8.99 -1.70 -7.20
C TYR A 28 -9.73 -0.52 -7.87
N GLY A 29 -11.01 -0.31 -7.57
CA GLY A 29 -11.77 0.83 -8.10
C GLY A 29 -12.32 0.63 -9.51
N PHE A 30 -12.29 -0.59 -10.05
CA PHE A 30 -13.05 -0.96 -11.25
C PHE A 30 -14.51 -1.28 -10.88
N SER A 31 -15.42 -1.20 -11.84
CA SER A 31 -16.86 -1.46 -11.61
C SER A 31 -17.26 -2.79 -12.21
N VAL A 32 -17.70 -3.75 -11.37
CA VAL A 32 -18.24 -5.02 -11.88
C VAL A 32 -19.70 -4.82 -12.27
N ILE A 33 -20.00 -4.91 -13.57
CA ILE A 33 -21.36 -4.71 -14.10
C ILE A 33 -22.10 -6.01 -14.40
N ALA A 34 -21.37 -7.12 -14.45
CA ALA A 34 -21.91 -8.46 -14.66
C ALA A 34 -21.06 -9.49 -13.92
N SER A 35 -21.71 -10.43 -13.26
CA SER A 35 -21.08 -11.60 -12.64
C SER A 35 -22.01 -12.79 -12.78
N CYS A 36 -21.67 -13.74 -13.66
CA CYS A 36 -22.58 -14.80 -14.02
C CYS A 36 -21.93 -16.17 -14.21
N ASP A 37 -22.77 -17.18 -14.08
CA ASP A 37 -22.48 -18.55 -14.47
C ASP A 37 -22.44 -18.68 -16.00
N PRO A 38 -21.53 -19.48 -16.60
CA PRO A 38 -21.44 -19.62 -18.05
C PRO A 38 -22.74 -20.17 -18.67
N SER A 39 -23.51 -20.98 -17.94
CA SER A 39 -24.81 -21.48 -18.39
C SER A 39 -25.87 -20.38 -18.65
N ARG A 40 -25.64 -19.17 -18.13
CA ARG A 40 -26.51 -18.01 -18.33
C ARG A 40 -26.03 -17.11 -19.46
N LEU A 41 -24.87 -17.40 -20.04
CA LEU A 41 -24.34 -16.60 -21.12
C LEU A 41 -25.25 -16.73 -22.34
N SER A 42 -25.67 -15.58 -22.85
CA SER A 42 -26.56 -15.48 -24.00
C SER A 42 -26.37 -14.12 -24.65
N THR A 43 -26.69 -14.00 -25.93
CA THR A 43 -26.62 -12.72 -26.66
C THR A 43 -27.39 -11.61 -25.94
N ALA A 44 -28.59 -11.90 -25.42
CA ALA A 44 -29.37 -10.93 -24.66
C ALA A 44 -28.69 -10.47 -23.34
N LEU A 45 -27.92 -11.35 -22.68
CA LEU A 45 -27.13 -10.98 -21.51
C LEU A 45 -25.98 -10.06 -21.91
N LEU A 46 -25.28 -10.38 -23.00
CA LEU A 46 -24.17 -9.58 -23.51
C LEU A 46 -24.64 -8.20 -23.98
N GLU A 47 -25.76 -8.12 -24.70
CA GLU A 47 -26.39 -6.85 -25.10
C GLU A 47 -26.78 -5.99 -23.89
N ARG A 48 -27.35 -6.60 -22.84
CA ARG A 48 -27.68 -5.88 -21.59
C ARG A 48 -26.45 -5.31 -20.90
N HIS A 49 -25.30 -5.95 -21.07
CA HIS A 49 -24.02 -5.55 -20.49
C HIS A 49 -23.02 -5.08 -21.56
N ALA A 50 -23.50 -4.51 -22.67
CA ALA A 50 -22.66 -4.04 -23.78
C ALA A 50 -21.70 -2.91 -23.39
N ALA A 51 -21.91 -2.29 -22.22
CA ALA A 51 -21.00 -1.32 -21.64
C ALA A 51 -19.78 -1.96 -20.95
N ALA A 52 -19.63 -3.29 -20.95
CA ALA A 52 -18.42 -3.94 -20.45
C ALA A 52 -17.23 -3.53 -21.32
N GLU A 53 -16.11 -3.20 -20.68
CA GLU A 53 -14.85 -2.84 -21.34
C GLU A 53 -13.87 -4.02 -21.34
N VAL A 54 -14.08 -5.02 -20.48
CA VAL A 54 -13.39 -6.31 -20.49
C VAL A 54 -14.25 -7.38 -19.83
N TRP A 55 -14.14 -8.62 -20.31
CA TRP A 55 -14.69 -9.81 -19.64
C TRP A 55 -13.56 -10.65 -19.04
N ILE A 56 -13.66 -10.99 -17.76
CA ILE A 56 -12.75 -11.91 -17.09
C ILE A 56 -13.40 -13.29 -17.06
N VAL A 57 -12.72 -14.30 -17.57
CA VAL A 57 -13.22 -15.68 -17.60
C VAL A 57 -12.34 -16.58 -16.72
N ILE A 58 -12.97 -17.26 -15.76
CA ILE A 58 -12.31 -18.23 -14.87
C ILE A 58 -13.18 -19.47 -14.78
N LEU A 59 -12.74 -20.55 -15.41
CA LEU A 59 -13.50 -21.79 -15.49
C LEU A 59 -12.66 -22.93 -14.93
N ALA A 60 -13.29 -23.83 -14.18
CA ALA A 60 -12.60 -25.03 -13.70
C ALA A 60 -12.29 -26.01 -14.85
N ASP A 61 -13.14 -26.03 -15.88
CA ASP A 61 -13.03 -26.85 -17.07
C ASP A 61 -13.48 -26.04 -18.29
N GLU A 62 -12.52 -25.56 -19.10
CA GLU A 62 -12.80 -24.74 -20.28
C GLU A 62 -13.49 -25.55 -21.39
N ASP A 63 -13.13 -26.84 -21.55
CA ASP A 63 -13.68 -27.71 -22.60
C ASP A 63 -15.19 -27.92 -22.39
N ARG A 64 -15.62 -28.06 -21.13
CA ARG A 64 -17.04 -28.15 -20.78
C ARG A 64 -17.86 -26.94 -21.22
N TRP A 65 -17.23 -25.76 -21.29
CA TRP A 65 -17.91 -24.49 -21.54
C TRP A 65 -17.51 -23.85 -22.88
N ALA A 66 -16.96 -24.63 -23.81
CA ALA A 66 -16.53 -24.16 -25.13
C ALA A 66 -17.61 -23.35 -25.86
N ASP A 67 -18.85 -23.86 -25.93
CA ASP A 67 -19.97 -23.16 -26.60
C ASP A 67 -20.28 -21.78 -25.97
N ALA A 68 -20.13 -21.67 -24.64
CA ALA A 68 -20.33 -20.40 -23.94
C ALA A 68 -19.17 -19.44 -24.21
N ILE A 69 -17.93 -19.94 -24.26
CA ILE A 69 -16.76 -19.13 -24.63
C ILE A 69 -16.90 -18.62 -26.07
N ASP A 70 -17.29 -19.47 -27.01
CA ASP A 70 -17.52 -19.08 -28.41
C ASP A 70 -18.62 -18.01 -28.50
N THR A 71 -19.73 -18.21 -27.77
CA THR A 71 -20.80 -17.21 -27.70
C THR A 71 -20.30 -15.86 -27.18
N LEU A 72 -19.43 -15.85 -26.16
CA LEU A 72 -18.83 -14.62 -25.63
C LEU A 72 -17.96 -13.94 -26.68
N ILE A 73 -17.05 -14.69 -27.31
CA ILE A 73 -16.08 -14.16 -28.27
C ILE A 73 -16.79 -13.62 -29.53
N ASP A 74 -17.82 -14.32 -30.00
CA ASP A 74 -18.53 -13.96 -31.22
C ASP A 74 -19.45 -12.73 -31.06
N HIS A 75 -19.93 -12.46 -29.84
CA HIS A 75 -20.97 -11.45 -29.60
C HIS A 75 -20.55 -10.31 -28.66
N SER A 76 -19.40 -10.40 -28.00
CA SER A 76 -18.84 -9.31 -27.19
C SER A 76 -17.85 -8.49 -28.00
N GLU A 77 -18.04 -7.18 -28.08
CA GLU A 77 -17.03 -6.26 -28.64
C GLU A 77 -15.86 -6.03 -27.66
N ALA A 78 -16.07 -6.31 -26.37
CA ALA A 78 -15.05 -6.13 -25.34
C ALA A 78 -14.03 -7.28 -25.32
N PRO A 79 -12.74 -7.00 -25.08
CA PRO A 79 -11.72 -8.03 -24.95
C PRO A 79 -12.03 -9.01 -23.82
N VAL A 80 -11.57 -10.25 -23.98
CA VAL A 80 -11.74 -11.32 -22.99
C VAL A 80 -10.38 -11.68 -22.37
N LEU A 81 -10.30 -11.64 -21.04
CA LEU A 81 -9.12 -11.96 -20.26
C LEU A 81 -9.19 -13.39 -19.70
N PHE A 82 -8.30 -14.24 -20.20
CA PHE A 82 -8.08 -15.62 -19.74
C PHE A 82 -6.76 -15.78 -18.96
N GLY A 83 -6.56 -16.98 -18.39
CA GLY A 83 -5.25 -17.41 -17.86
C GLY A 83 -4.87 -16.84 -16.49
N LEU A 84 -5.84 -16.36 -15.72
CA LEU A 84 -5.61 -15.94 -14.33
C LEU A 84 -5.51 -17.15 -13.38
N GLY A 85 -6.13 -18.28 -13.73
CA GLY A 85 -6.33 -19.42 -12.84
C GLY A 85 -7.34 -19.11 -11.73
N GLU A 86 -7.70 -20.12 -10.95
CA GLU A 86 -8.57 -19.94 -9.79
C GLU A 86 -7.92 -19.02 -8.74
N ALA A 87 -8.72 -18.15 -8.14
CA ALA A 87 -8.30 -17.32 -7.04
C ALA A 87 -7.91 -18.19 -5.83
N PRO A 88 -6.69 -18.02 -5.29
CA PRO A 88 -6.26 -18.75 -4.10
C PRO A 88 -7.02 -18.34 -2.83
N ASN A 89 -6.71 -19.00 -1.70
CA ASN A 89 -7.23 -18.61 -0.39
C ASN A 89 -6.81 -17.17 -0.05
N LYS A 90 -7.77 -16.30 0.30
CA LYS A 90 -7.57 -14.87 0.59
C LYS A 90 -6.53 -14.57 1.69
N HIS A 91 -6.23 -15.53 2.55
CA HIS A 91 -5.24 -15.40 3.63
C HIS A 91 -3.85 -15.94 3.24
N SER A 92 -3.65 -16.40 2.00
CA SER A 92 -2.36 -16.90 1.52
C SER A 92 -1.57 -15.82 0.77
N LEU A 93 -0.24 -15.97 0.74
CA LEU A 93 0.62 -15.12 -0.09
C LEU A 93 0.38 -15.32 -1.59
N ASP A 94 -0.11 -16.49 -1.99
CA ASP A 94 -0.44 -16.76 -3.38
C ASP A 94 -1.63 -15.93 -3.84
N TYR A 95 -2.57 -15.61 -2.94
CA TYR A 95 -3.65 -14.69 -3.25
C TYR A 95 -3.12 -13.28 -3.54
N ALA A 96 -2.21 -12.75 -2.73
CA ALA A 96 -1.63 -11.43 -2.97
C ALA A 96 -0.89 -11.36 -4.33
N LYS A 97 -0.15 -12.43 -4.69
CA LYS A 97 0.50 -12.53 -6.02
C LYS A 97 -0.51 -12.62 -7.15
N TRP A 98 -1.55 -13.44 -6.99
CA TRP A 98 -2.61 -13.61 -7.97
C TRP A 98 -3.37 -12.30 -8.20
N GLU A 99 -3.75 -11.63 -7.13
CA GLU A 99 -4.50 -10.38 -7.15
C GLU A 99 -3.67 -9.25 -7.78
N ARG A 100 -2.34 -9.23 -7.57
CA ARG A 100 -1.45 -8.28 -8.25
C ARG A 100 -1.36 -8.55 -9.75
N ARG A 101 -1.25 -9.83 -10.16
CA ARG A 101 -1.26 -10.20 -11.59
C ARG A 101 -2.56 -9.80 -12.28
N LEU A 102 -3.70 -10.02 -11.60
CA LEU A 102 -5.01 -9.56 -12.06
C LEU A 102 -5.00 -8.04 -12.27
N PHE A 103 -4.59 -7.29 -11.25
CA PHE A 103 -4.56 -5.83 -11.32
C PHE A 103 -3.66 -5.31 -12.44
N THR A 104 -2.44 -5.83 -12.57
CA THR A 104 -1.51 -5.48 -13.65
C THR A 104 -2.16 -5.66 -15.03
N LYS A 105 -2.79 -6.82 -15.27
CA LYS A 105 -3.49 -7.09 -16.53
C LYS A 105 -4.66 -6.13 -16.78
N LEU A 106 -5.41 -5.75 -15.73
CA LEU A 106 -6.51 -4.80 -15.86
C LEU A 106 -6.01 -3.39 -16.18
N VAL A 107 -4.94 -2.92 -15.54
CA VAL A 107 -4.35 -1.62 -15.85
C VAL A 107 -3.74 -1.59 -17.25
N GLU A 108 -3.07 -2.66 -17.68
CA GLU A 108 -2.56 -2.78 -19.05
C GLU A 108 -3.67 -2.66 -20.11
N LEU A 109 -4.87 -3.17 -19.82
CA LEU A 109 -6.01 -3.19 -20.74
C LEU A 109 -6.88 -1.93 -20.67
N LEU A 110 -7.16 -1.45 -19.46
CA LEU A 110 -8.18 -0.42 -19.19
C LEU A 110 -7.57 0.92 -18.76
N GLY A 111 -6.27 0.97 -18.51
CA GLY A 111 -5.60 2.09 -17.86
C GLY A 111 -5.85 2.14 -16.35
N GLU A 112 -5.30 3.17 -15.71
CA GLU A 112 -5.42 3.35 -14.27
C GLU A 112 -6.85 3.78 -13.87
N PRO A 113 -7.43 3.14 -12.85
CA PRO A 113 -8.74 3.53 -12.36
C PRO A 113 -8.72 4.95 -11.76
N PRO A 114 -9.79 5.75 -11.96
CA PRO A 114 -9.82 7.16 -11.56
C PRO A 114 -9.57 7.38 -10.06
N THR A 115 -9.89 6.41 -9.21
CA THR A 115 -9.62 6.45 -7.77
C THR A 115 -8.14 6.57 -7.42
N LEU A 116 -7.22 6.06 -8.24
CA LEU A 116 -5.77 6.22 -8.04
C LEU A 116 -5.32 7.66 -8.38
N THR A 117 -5.91 8.26 -9.43
CA THR A 117 -5.59 9.62 -9.87
C THR A 117 -6.09 10.73 -8.93
N GLN A 118 -7.04 10.43 -8.03
CA GLN A 118 -7.63 11.43 -7.13
C GLN A 118 -6.80 11.75 -5.86
N ALA A 119 -5.61 11.16 -5.69
CA ALA A 119 -4.71 11.48 -4.58
C ALA A 119 -4.42 12.99 -4.45
N GLY A 120 -4.37 13.72 -5.56
CA GLY A 120 -4.14 15.18 -5.58
C GLY A 120 -5.24 15.99 -4.89
N ALA A 121 -6.51 15.60 -5.00
CA ALA A 121 -7.63 16.31 -4.38
C ALA A 121 -7.60 16.20 -2.84
N SER A 122 -7.08 15.09 -2.31
CA SER A 122 -6.91 14.88 -0.87
C SER A 122 -5.83 15.78 -0.28
N LEU A 123 -4.73 16.00 -1.02
CA LEU A 123 -3.63 16.88 -0.59
C LEU A 123 -4.08 18.34 -0.48
N THR A 124 -4.85 18.86 -1.43
CA THR A 124 -5.35 20.24 -1.38
C THR A 124 -6.26 20.49 -0.16
N ALA A 125 -7.10 19.52 0.20
CA ALA A 125 -7.95 19.62 1.40
C ALA A 125 -7.12 19.61 2.70
N LEU A 126 -6.06 18.80 2.75
CA LEU A 126 -5.10 18.79 3.86
C LEU A 126 -4.37 20.12 3.99
N GLU A 127 -3.95 20.74 2.88
CA GLU A 127 -3.33 22.07 2.89
C GLU A 127 -4.21 23.14 3.52
N ALA A 128 -5.52 23.09 3.27
CA ALA A 128 -6.47 24.07 3.79
C ALA A 128 -6.81 23.90 5.28
N SER A 129 -6.40 22.79 5.93
CA SER A 129 -6.83 22.48 7.30
C SER A 129 -6.02 23.25 8.37
N PRO A 130 -6.67 23.96 9.34
CA PRO A 130 -6.01 24.98 10.18
C PRO A 130 -5.37 24.51 11.50
N GLY A 131 -4.97 23.25 11.66
CA GLY A 131 -4.16 22.82 12.80
C GLY A 131 -4.28 21.33 13.12
N GLY A 132 -3.14 20.70 13.44
CA GLY A 132 -3.07 19.30 13.85
C GLY A 132 -3.37 19.11 15.35
N PRO A 133 -3.65 17.87 15.80
CA PRO A 133 -3.76 17.55 17.23
C PRO A 133 -2.50 17.94 18.00
N SER A 134 -2.63 18.18 19.30
CA SER A 134 -1.47 18.44 20.17
C SER A 134 -0.59 17.17 20.22
N ALA A 135 0.67 17.30 19.83
CA ALA A 135 1.65 16.25 19.96
C ALA A 135 1.69 15.69 21.40
N LEU A 136 1.90 14.38 21.51
CA LEU A 136 2.14 13.73 22.79
C LEU A 136 3.43 14.29 23.42
N PRO A 137 3.54 14.35 24.76
CA PRO A 137 4.78 14.76 25.41
C PRO A 137 5.87 13.69 25.27
N LEU A 138 7.13 14.09 25.03
CA LEU A 138 8.25 13.15 25.07
C LEU A 138 8.51 12.72 26.51
N PRO A 139 8.49 11.41 26.84
CA PRO A 139 8.88 10.93 28.17
C PRO A 139 10.31 11.40 28.52
N HIS A 140 10.49 12.01 29.69
CA HIS A 140 11.77 12.64 30.11
C HIS A 140 12.99 11.72 30.11
N HIS A 141 12.77 10.41 30.16
CA HIS A 141 13.85 9.42 30.15
C HIS A 141 14.20 8.93 28.75
N ILE A 142 13.53 9.36 27.69
CA ILE A 142 13.98 9.14 26.31
C ILE A 142 15.02 10.21 25.99
N ARG A 143 16.22 9.78 25.57
CA ARG A 143 17.22 10.71 25.03
C ARG A 143 16.85 11.03 23.58
N PRO A 144 16.83 12.31 23.19
CA PRO A 144 16.64 12.65 21.79
C PRO A 144 17.75 12.06 20.92
N GLY A 145 17.38 11.63 19.72
CA GLY A 145 18.35 11.16 18.73
C GLY A 145 19.19 12.32 18.22
N GLY A 146 20.52 12.21 18.26
CA GLY A 146 21.43 13.15 17.64
C GLY A 146 21.49 12.98 16.13
N VAL A 147 21.76 14.06 15.40
CA VAL A 147 21.87 14.05 13.92
C VAL A 147 22.99 13.14 13.43
N ASN A 148 24.06 12.98 14.21
CA ASN A 148 25.21 12.12 13.87
C ASN A 148 25.14 10.72 14.47
N ASP A 149 24.08 10.40 15.22
CA ASP A 149 23.94 9.09 15.84
C ASP A 149 23.58 8.05 14.77
N PRO A 150 24.12 6.82 14.84
CA PRO A 150 23.67 5.76 13.95
C PRO A 150 22.18 5.50 14.17
N VAL A 151 21.41 5.49 13.08
CA VAL A 151 19.98 5.20 13.16
C VAL A 151 19.79 3.72 13.46
N GLU A 152 19.27 3.45 14.66
CA GLU A 152 18.95 2.11 15.14
C GLU A 152 17.45 1.78 15.08
N ARG A 153 16.63 2.75 14.69
CA ARG A 153 15.17 2.62 14.61
C ARG A 153 14.66 3.26 13.33
N VAL A 154 14.30 2.41 12.39
CA VAL A 154 13.69 2.82 11.12
C VAL A 154 12.28 2.27 11.06
N TRP A 155 11.34 3.11 10.67
CA TRP A 155 9.96 2.72 10.42
C TRP A 155 9.57 3.10 9.00
N ILE A 156 9.15 2.10 8.24
CA ILE A 156 8.57 2.30 6.92
C ILE A 156 7.11 2.67 7.10
N LEU A 157 6.68 3.76 6.48
CA LEU A 157 5.29 4.14 6.37
C LEU A 157 4.88 3.80 4.93
N GLY A 158 3.92 2.90 4.76
CA GLY A 158 3.37 2.53 3.46
C GLY A 158 1.93 3.00 3.33
N ALA A 159 1.59 3.78 2.30
CA ALA A 159 0.25 4.32 2.15
C ALA A 159 -0.13 4.61 0.69
N SER A 160 -1.44 4.74 0.42
CA SER A 160 -1.98 5.02 -0.92
C SER A 160 -3.19 5.96 -0.80
N LEU A 161 -4.36 5.60 -1.32
CA LEU A 161 -5.59 6.41 -1.20
C LEU A 161 -5.96 6.71 0.28
N GLY A 162 -6.04 8.00 0.61
CA GLY A 162 -6.25 8.51 1.99
C GLY A 162 -5.00 8.46 2.87
N GLY A 163 -3.89 7.97 2.34
CA GLY A 163 -2.60 7.84 3.00
C GLY A 163 -2.04 9.14 3.57
N PRO A 164 -1.97 10.25 2.80
CA PRO A 164 -1.42 11.50 3.31
C PRO A 164 -2.15 12.02 4.56
N ALA A 165 -3.48 11.92 4.62
CA ALA A 165 -4.24 12.32 5.80
C ALA A 165 -3.95 11.44 7.01
N ALA A 166 -3.90 10.13 6.81
CA ALA A 166 -3.61 9.16 7.86
C ALA A 166 -2.19 9.33 8.41
N VAL A 167 -1.19 9.45 7.53
CA VAL A 167 0.21 9.65 7.91
C VAL A 167 0.41 11.01 8.59
N LYS A 168 -0.26 12.07 8.12
CA LYS A 168 -0.24 13.37 8.82
C LYS A 168 -0.76 13.25 10.25
N SER A 169 -1.94 12.63 10.41
CA SER A 169 -2.54 12.43 11.73
C SER A 169 -1.64 11.61 12.66
N PHE A 170 -0.89 10.64 12.12
CA PHE A 170 0.09 9.87 12.88
C PHE A 170 1.30 10.72 13.28
N LEU A 171 1.95 11.41 12.33
CA LEU A 171 3.14 12.23 12.58
C LEU A 171 2.86 13.39 13.54
N ASP A 172 1.70 14.04 13.44
CA ASP A 172 1.30 15.15 14.33
C ASP A 172 1.14 14.73 15.79
N CYS A 173 0.89 13.44 16.05
CA CYS A 173 0.79 12.92 17.41
C CYS A 173 2.16 12.67 18.04
N LEU A 174 3.23 12.56 17.24
CA LEU A 174 4.54 12.16 17.73
C LEU A 174 5.31 13.36 18.33
N PRO A 175 6.00 13.16 19.48
CA PRO A 175 6.80 14.22 20.08
C PRO A 175 8.04 14.56 19.26
N SER A 176 8.45 15.83 19.34
CA SER A 176 9.79 16.26 18.92
C SER A 176 10.89 15.53 19.67
N GLY A 177 11.96 15.20 18.95
CA GLY A 177 13.14 14.55 19.50
C GLY A 177 13.00 13.04 19.69
N LEU A 178 11.90 12.41 19.26
CA LEU A 178 11.79 10.95 19.30
C LEU A 178 12.93 10.31 18.47
N PRO A 179 13.74 9.38 19.03
CA PRO A 179 14.91 8.80 18.33
C PRO A 179 14.48 7.72 17.33
N VAL A 180 13.80 8.16 16.28
CA VAL A 180 13.30 7.31 15.18
C VAL A 180 13.44 8.06 13.85
N ALA A 181 13.70 7.32 12.79
CA ALA A 181 13.66 7.81 11.42
C ALA A 181 12.59 7.07 10.63
N PHE A 182 12.01 7.74 9.64
CA PHE A 182 10.96 7.18 8.81
C PHE A 182 11.37 7.14 7.33
N VAL A 183 10.99 6.06 6.67
CA VAL A 183 10.97 5.97 5.20
C VAL A 183 9.52 5.93 4.78
N TYR A 184 9.08 6.84 3.92
CA TYR A 184 7.68 6.95 3.52
C TYR A 184 7.50 6.61 2.04
N ALA A 185 6.79 5.52 1.77
CA ALA A 185 6.35 5.12 0.45
C ALA A 185 4.86 5.42 0.29
N GLN A 186 4.55 6.32 -0.64
CA GLN A 186 3.19 6.77 -0.92
C GLN A 186 2.92 6.61 -2.41
N HIS A 187 1.87 5.87 -2.78
CA HIS A 187 1.39 5.88 -4.16
C HIS A 187 0.77 7.25 -4.46
N ILE A 188 1.48 8.08 -5.22
CA ILE A 188 1.08 9.42 -5.68
C ILE A 188 1.66 9.67 -7.07
N ASP A 189 1.10 10.66 -7.78
CA ASP A 189 1.73 11.22 -8.97
C ASP A 189 3.03 11.95 -8.61
N GLN A 190 4.05 11.87 -9.47
CA GLN A 190 5.35 12.50 -9.24
C GLN A 190 5.25 14.02 -9.02
N ASN A 191 4.30 14.71 -9.67
CA ASN A 191 4.09 16.15 -9.47
C ASN A 191 3.54 16.49 -8.08
N ALA A 192 2.98 15.51 -7.37
CA ALA A 192 2.42 15.69 -6.03
C ALA A 192 3.46 15.48 -4.91
N ALA A 193 4.67 14.99 -5.19
CA ALA A 193 5.70 14.72 -4.18
C ALA A 193 6.10 15.99 -3.40
N ASN A 194 6.38 17.09 -4.10
CA ASN A 194 6.68 18.38 -3.48
C ASN A 194 5.53 18.91 -2.59
N VAL A 195 4.29 18.68 -3.01
CA VAL A 195 3.09 19.06 -2.24
C VAL A 195 2.99 18.19 -0.98
N LEU A 196 3.25 16.89 -1.11
CA LEU A 196 3.24 15.94 0.01
C LEU A 196 4.26 16.33 1.09
N VAL A 197 5.50 16.67 0.72
CA VAL A 197 6.52 17.17 1.66
C VAL A 197 6.01 18.39 2.42
N ARG A 198 5.48 19.38 1.71
CA ARG A 198 4.97 20.62 2.30
C ARG A 198 3.80 20.38 3.24
N VAL A 199 2.82 19.58 2.81
CA VAL A 199 1.60 19.25 3.59
C VAL A 199 1.98 18.55 4.88
N LEU A 200 2.80 17.51 4.76
CA LEU A 200 3.12 16.66 5.89
C LEU A 200 4.11 17.32 6.84
N GLY A 201 5.03 18.15 6.34
CA GLY A 201 6.03 18.83 7.16
C GLY A 201 5.44 19.99 7.96
N ARG A 202 4.29 20.53 7.54
CA ARG A 202 3.63 21.61 8.25
C ARG A 202 3.18 21.15 9.65
N HIS A 203 3.77 21.77 10.68
CA HIS A 203 3.55 21.43 12.10
C HIS A 203 4.06 20.05 12.53
N SER A 204 4.81 19.35 11.68
CA SER A 204 5.46 18.10 12.06
C SER A 204 6.67 18.39 12.93
N ALA A 205 6.91 17.49 13.89
CA ALA A 205 8.14 17.50 14.68
C ALA A 205 9.34 16.85 13.95
N PHE A 206 9.10 16.35 12.73
CA PHE A 206 10.07 15.66 11.89
C PHE A 206 10.42 16.51 10.67
N ASP A 207 11.67 16.37 10.20
CA ASP A 207 12.15 16.95 8.95
C ASP A 207 11.74 16.07 7.76
N LEU A 208 10.85 16.58 6.92
CA LEU A 208 10.36 15.89 5.75
C LEU A 208 11.14 16.30 4.50
N LYS A 209 11.60 15.30 3.76
CA LYS A 209 12.34 15.52 2.51
C LYS A 209 12.19 14.35 1.56
N GLU A 210 12.36 14.64 0.28
CA GLU A 210 12.53 13.60 -0.73
C GLU A 210 13.90 12.93 -0.57
N VAL A 211 13.99 11.69 -1.05
CA VAL A 211 15.26 10.97 -1.08
C VAL A 211 16.33 11.77 -1.83
N GLN A 212 17.57 11.69 -1.37
CA GLN A 212 18.72 12.25 -2.07
C GLN A 212 19.77 11.16 -2.25
N HIS A 213 20.25 10.99 -3.48
CA HIS A 213 21.30 10.02 -3.78
C HIS A 213 22.57 10.34 -2.97
N GLY A 214 23.14 9.33 -2.33
CA GLY A 214 24.33 9.45 -1.47
C GLY A 214 24.05 9.95 -0.05
N ALA A 215 22.81 10.35 0.27
CA ALA A 215 22.45 10.80 1.62
C ALA A 215 22.24 9.62 2.58
N ARG A 216 22.40 9.90 3.88
CA ARG A 216 22.11 8.96 4.97
C ARG A 216 20.79 9.34 5.63
N LEU A 217 20.13 8.35 6.22
CA LEU A 217 18.96 8.55 7.05
C LEU A 217 19.41 8.92 8.47
N HIS A 218 18.77 9.94 9.07
CA HIS A 218 19.03 10.40 10.45
C HIS A 218 17.75 10.38 11.30
N TYR A 219 17.91 10.39 12.62
CA TYR A 219 16.77 10.52 13.53
C TYR A 219 16.05 11.86 13.33
N GLY A 220 14.73 11.84 13.50
CA GLY A 220 13.89 13.01 13.28
C GLY A 220 13.60 13.28 11.80
N GLU A 221 14.05 12.42 10.88
CA GLU A 221 13.74 12.55 9.45
C GLU A 221 12.58 11.64 9.02
N VAL A 222 11.83 12.11 8.03
CA VAL A 222 10.91 11.33 7.22
C VAL A 222 11.33 11.50 5.77
N VAL A 223 11.93 10.46 5.19
CA VAL A 223 12.40 10.46 3.80
C VAL A 223 11.34 9.86 2.89
N ILE A 224 10.85 10.65 1.94
CA ILE A 224 9.84 10.23 0.96
C ILE A 224 10.52 9.53 -0.22
N MET A 225 10.07 8.32 -0.52
CA MET A 225 10.55 7.52 -1.65
C MET A 225 10.02 8.11 -2.96
N PRO A 226 10.86 8.22 -4.02
CA PRO A 226 10.47 8.79 -5.29
C PRO A 226 9.60 7.81 -6.09
N VAL A 227 8.73 8.33 -6.95
CA VAL A 227 7.78 7.50 -7.73
C VAL A 227 8.48 6.73 -8.84
N ASP A 228 9.45 7.35 -9.52
CA ASP A 228 9.98 6.83 -10.78
C ASP A 228 11.23 5.95 -10.65
N HIS A 229 11.89 5.99 -9.49
CA HIS A 229 13.22 5.40 -9.33
C HIS A 229 13.32 4.52 -8.08
N GLU A 230 13.79 3.29 -8.26
CA GLU A 230 14.06 2.40 -7.14
C GLU A 230 15.17 2.99 -6.23
N VAL A 231 14.97 2.88 -4.92
CA VAL A 231 15.96 3.27 -3.91
C VAL A 231 16.43 2.03 -3.15
N VAL A 232 17.74 1.86 -3.07
CA VAL A 232 18.39 0.84 -2.25
C VAL A 232 19.38 1.48 -1.27
N PHE A 233 19.91 0.71 -0.33
CA PHE A 233 20.93 1.17 0.61
C PHE A 233 22.27 0.51 0.32
N SER A 234 23.34 1.30 0.27
CA SER A 234 24.71 0.81 0.14
C SER A 234 25.15 0.08 1.41
N ALA A 235 26.27 -0.65 1.36
CA ALA A 235 26.86 -1.27 2.54
C ALA A 235 27.23 -0.22 3.62
N GLU A 236 27.60 0.98 3.20
CA GLU A 236 27.91 2.09 4.05
C GLU A 236 26.66 2.75 4.65
N GLY A 237 25.45 2.47 4.14
CA GLY A 237 24.19 3.02 4.63
C GLY A 237 23.77 4.33 3.98
N THR A 238 24.29 4.62 2.79
CA THR A 238 23.80 5.73 1.96
C THR A 238 22.69 5.23 1.03
N MET A 239 21.70 6.08 0.79
CA MET A 239 20.61 5.82 -0.14
C MET A 239 21.11 5.96 -1.58
N GLU A 240 20.97 4.91 -2.37
CA GLU A 240 21.33 4.87 -3.79
C GLU A 240 20.05 4.85 -4.62
N VAL A 241 19.73 6.00 -5.22
CA VAL A 241 18.69 6.11 -6.24
C VAL A 241 19.18 5.44 -7.53
N ARG A 242 18.45 4.45 -8.02
CA ARG A 242 18.76 3.69 -9.23
C ARG A 242 18.10 4.32 -10.46
N GLU A 243 18.59 3.97 -11.64
CA GLU A 243 17.98 4.40 -12.91
C GLU A 243 16.72 3.60 -13.26
N ASN A 244 16.60 2.37 -12.77
CA ASN A 244 15.42 1.54 -13.00
C ASN A 244 14.23 1.98 -12.14
N ALA A 245 13.03 1.81 -12.70
CA ALA A 245 11.79 1.98 -11.98
C ALA A 245 11.60 0.89 -10.92
N TRP A 246 10.69 1.14 -9.99
CA TRP A 246 10.21 0.14 -9.05
C TRP A 246 9.57 -1.04 -9.80
N PRO A 247 9.69 -2.27 -9.27
CA PRO A 247 8.99 -3.40 -9.84
C PRO A 247 7.48 -3.29 -9.63
N GLY A 248 6.71 -3.61 -10.67
CA GLY A 248 5.25 -3.61 -10.64
C GLY A 248 4.61 -2.48 -11.44
N PRO A 249 3.26 -2.37 -11.41
CA PRO A 249 2.52 -1.43 -12.26
C PRO A 249 2.51 0.02 -11.74
N TYR A 250 2.95 0.26 -10.50
CA TYR A 250 3.01 1.59 -9.89
C TYR A 250 4.24 1.72 -8.99
N GLY A 251 4.78 2.94 -8.90
CA GLY A 251 5.86 3.30 -8.00
C GLY A 251 5.42 4.33 -6.93
N PRO A 252 6.11 4.42 -5.78
CA PRO A 252 7.04 3.42 -5.26
C PRO A 252 6.31 2.13 -4.85
N SER A 253 6.90 0.97 -5.13
CA SER A 253 6.39 -0.30 -4.60
C SER A 253 6.71 -0.40 -3.11
N ILE A 254 5.68 -0.43 -2.26
CA ILE A 254 5.81 -0.54 -0.81
C ILE A 254 6.47 -1.87 -0.44
N ASP A 255 6.11 -2.97 -1.11
CA ASP A 255 6.80 -4.25 -0.95
C ASP A 255 8.31 -4.11 -1.21
N GLN A 256 8.71 -3.51 -2.34
CA GLN A 256 10.13 -3.37 -2.66
C GLN A 256 10.85 -2.41 -1.70
N VAL A 257 10.20 -1.34 -1.26
CA VAL A 257 10.73 -0.46 -0.20
C VAL A 257 10.95 -1.25 1.10
N MET A 258 9.98 -2.08 1.49
CA MET A 258 10.10 -2.97 2.66
C MET A 258 11.28 -3.92 2.54
N LEU A 259 11.50 -4.52 1.37
CA LEU A 259 12.63 -5.40 1.11
C LEU A 259 13.96 -4.65 1.13
N ASN A 260 14.05 -3.50 0.47
CA ASN A 260 15.30 -2.73 0.33
C ASN A 260 15.74 -2.12 1.67
N VAL A 261 14.83 -1.49 2.40
CA VAL A 261 15.12 -0.90 3.72
C VAL A 261 15.32 -2.02 4.76
N GLY A 262 14.45 -3.03 4.75
CA GLY A 262 14.51 -4.17 5.67
C GLY A 262 15.77 -5.01 5.49
N GLY A 263 16.24 -5.20 4.25
CA GLY A 263 17.48 -5.95 3.97
C GLY A 263 18.73 -5.28 4.57
N TYR A 264 18.77 -3.94 4.60
CA TYR A 264 19.88 -3.20 5.19
C TYR A 264 19.77 -3.02 6.71
N TYR A 265 18.60 -2.57 7.20
CA TYR A 265 18.42 -2.29 8.63
C TYR A 265 18.07 -3.54 9.46
N SER A 266 17.61 -4.62 8.84
CA SER A 266 17.22 -5.88 9.47
C SER A 266 16.21 -5.64 10.62
N GLY A 267 16.39 -6.25 11.79
CA GLY A 267 15.51 -6.09 12.96
C GLY A 267 15.41 -4.67 13.54
N ARG A 268 16.16 -3.70 12.98
CA ARG A 268 16.03 -2.26 13.27
C ARG A 268 14.99 -1.57 12.40
N CYS A 269 14.55 -2.23 11.33
CA CYS A 269 13.47 -1.78 10.46
C CYS A 269 12.14 -2.33 10.95
N ASN A 270 11.09 -1.54 10.92
CA ASN A 270 9.71 -1.94 11.17
C ASN A 270 8.81 -1.29 10.10
N ALA A 271 7.53 -1.66 10.03
CA ALA A 271 6.61 -1.08 9.06
C ALA A 271 5.24 -0.75 9.68
N ILE A 272 4.61 0.33 9.19
CA ILE A 272 3.21 0.68 9.41
C ILE A 272 2.54 0.87 8.06
N ILE A 273 1.46 0.12 7.82
CA ILE A 273 0.67 0.22 6.59
C ILE A 273 -0.62 1.00 6.88
N PHE A 274 -0.79 2.14 6.23
CA PHE A 274 -1.93 3.02 6.36
C PHE A 274 -2.95 2.82 5.25
N SER A 275 -4.04 3.58 5.31
CA SER A 275 -5.09 3.67 4.29
C SER A 275 -4.51 3.64 2.88
N GLY A 276 -5.10 2.79 2.06
CA GLY A 276 -4.65 2.59 0.70
C GLY A 276 -5.46 1.53 -0.06
N MET A 277 -5.45 1.69 -1.37
CA MET A 277 -6.03 0.74 -2.32
C MET A 277 -5.03 -0.37 -2.65
N GLY A 278 -5.53 -1.54 -3.03
CA GLY A 278 -4.73 -2.69 -3.45
C GLY A 278 -4.18 -3.52 -2.30
N ASN A 279 -3.01 -4.15 -2.54
CA ASN A 279 -2.41 -5.15 -1.65
C ASN A 279 -0.89 -4.98 -1.45
N ASP A 280 -0.36 -3.81 -1.76
CA ASP A 280 1.07 -3.54 -1.65
C ASP A 280 1.53 -3.59 -0.17
N GLY A 281 2.70 -4.16 0.07
CA GLY A 281 3.22 -4.49 1.41
C GLY A 281 2.90 -5.91 1.90
N SER A 282 1.93 -6.62 1.28
CA SER A 282 1.54 -7.98 1.69
C SER A 282 2.59 -9.03 1.34
N LEU A 283 3.36 -8.85 0.26
CA LEU A 283 4.33 -9.85 -0.19
C LEU A 283 5.63 -9.80 0.63
N ALA A 284 6.06 -8.61 1.03
CA ALA A 284 7.28 -8.38 1.78
C ALA A 284 7.12 -8.68 3.28
N GLY A 285 5.89 -8.66 3.79
CA GLY A 285 5.59 -8.84 5.22
C GLY A 285 6.28 -10.05 5.88
N PRO A 286 6.16 -11.27 5.33
CA PRO A 286 6.81 -12.46 5.90
C PRO A 286 8.33 -12.35 6.01
N LEU A 287 8.99 -11.78 4.99
CA LEU A 287 10.45 -11.63 5.00
C LEU A 287 10.87 -10.55 5.99
N LEU A 288 10.13 -9.45 6.08
CA LEU A 288 10.37 -8.41 7.08
C LEU A 288 10.22 -8.98 8.51
N ARG A 289 9.20 -9.83 8.76
CA ARG A 289 9.07 -10.57 10.03
C ARG A 289 10.26 -11.48 10.30
N ALA A 290 10.79 -12.16 9.28
CA ALA A 290 11.96 -13.01 9.41
C ALA A 290 13.24 -12.23 9.78
N TYR A 291 13.32 -10.94 9.44
CA TYR A 291 14.37 -10.04 9.92
C TYR A 291 14.21 -9.61 11.39
N GLY A 292 13.11 -9.99 12.05
CA GLY A 292 12.79 -9.59 13.42
C GLY A 292 12.01 -8.27 13.51
N SER A 293 11.52 -7.76 12.38
CA SER A 293 10.77 -6.51 12.31
C SER A 293 9.34 -6.67 12.83
N ARG A 294 8.78 -5.56 13.32
CA ARG A 294 7.35 -5.43 13.62
C ARG A 294 6.61 -4.84 12.43
N ILE A 295 5.38 -5.32 12.22
CA ILE A 295 4.49 -4.78 11.20
C ILE A 295 3.17 -4.41 11.86
N TRP A 296 2.76 -3.16 11.70
CA TRP A 296 1.48 -2.65 12.17
C TRP A 296 0.63 -2.19 11.00
N SER A 297 -0.69 -2.08 11.19
CA SER A 297 -1.56 -1.51 10.15
C SER A 297 -2.68 -0.65 10.72
N GLN A 298 -3.21 0.23 9.89
CA GLN A 298 -4.38 1.03 10.22
C GLN A 298 -5.63 0.13 10.32
N THR A 299 -6.54 0.44 11.25
CA THR A 299 -7.84 -0.23 11.34
C THR A 299 -8.78 0.23 10.22
N SER A 300 -9.58 -0.70 9.70
CA SER A 300 -10.42 -0.47 8.52
C SER A 300 -11.42 0.67 8.69
N ASP A 301 -11.97 0.83 9.89
CA ASP A 301 -12.96 1.85 10.26
C ASP A 301 -12.41 3.29 10.22
N THR A 302 -11.09 3.44 10.25
CA THR A 302 -10.42 4.75 10.17
C THR A 302 -9.78 5.02 8.81
N CYS A 303 -9.81 4.05 7.89
CA CYS A 303 -9.24 4.19 6.55
C CYS A 303 -10.21 4.90 5.61
N ALA A 304 -9.69 5.70 4.68
CA ALA A 304 -10.47 6.12 3.52
C ALA A 304 -10.67 4.95 2.54
N ASN A 305 -9.65 4.09 2.43
CA ASN A 305 -9.74 2.80 1.76
C ASN A 305 -8.92 1.78 2.57
N SER A 306 -9.57 0.71 3.02
CA SER A 306 -8.95 -0.28 3.91
C SER A 306 -8.33 -1.47 3.19
N SER A 307 -8.45 -1.58 1.87
CA SER A 307 -8.08 -2.81 1.16
C SER A 307 -6.61 -3.19 1.39
N MET A 308 -5.71 -2.22 1.34
CA MET A 308 -4.27 -2.44 1.55
C MET A 308 -3.92 -2.83 2.98
N PRO A 309 -4.28 -2.07 4.04
CA PRO A 309 -4.00 -2.47 5.41
C PRO A 309 -4.70 -3.78 5.82
N ASP A 310 -5.88 -4.09 5.25
CA ASP A 310 -6.57 -5.37 5.44
C ASP A 310 -5.85 -6.52 4.75
N SER A 311 -5.33 -6.31 3.54
CA SER A 311 -4.54 -7.29 2.82
C SER A 311 -3.27 -7.66 3.59
N VAL A 312 -2.54 -6.66 4.09
CA VAL A 312 -1.33 -6.91 4.90
C VAL A 312 -1.68 -7.62 6.20
N ALA A 313 -2.80 -7.27 6.85
CA ALA A 313 -3.28 -7.99 8.03
C ALA A 313 -3.64 -9.45 7.73
N ALA A 314 -4.22 -9.73 6.56
CA ALA A 314 -4.61 -11.08 6.14
C ALA A 314 -3.41 -12.05 5.99
N THR A 315 -2.18 -11.54 5.85
CA THR A 315 -0.94 -12.34 5.83
C THR A 315 -0.59 -12.96 7.19
N GLY A 316 -1.25 -12.54 8.27
CA GLY A 316 -0.93 -12.94 9.64
C GLY A 316 0.35 -12.30 10.20
N CYS A 317 1.00 -11.40 9.46
CA CYS A 317 2.25 -10.76 9.87
C CYS A 317 2.05 -9.51 10.75
N VAL A 318 0.82 -8.96 10.82
CA VAL A 318 0.53 -7.73 11.56
C VAL A 318 0.36 -8.00 13.06
N GLU A 319 1.18 -7.35 13.89
CA GLU A 319 1.16 -7.49 15.36
C GLU A 319 0.18 -6.55 16.07
N PHE A 320 -0.11 -5.41 15.44
CA PHE A 320 -0.96 -4.38 16.05
C PHE A 320 -1.73 -3.64 14.97
N ARG A 321 -3.01 -3.39 15.25
CA ARG A 321 -3.88 -2.57 14.42
C ARG A 321 -4.44 -1.43 15.28
N GLY A 322 -4.42 -0.21 14.76
CA GLY A 322 -5.01 0.94 15.44
C GLY A 322 -5.32 2.09 14.48
N SER A 323 -6.03 3.10 14.97
CA SER A 323 -6.12 4.39 14.29
C SER A 323 -4.74 5.06 14.17
N PRO A 324 -4.55 6.07 13.32
CA PRO A 324 -3.29 6.83 13.25
C PRO A 324 -2.79 7.34 14.61
N HIS A 325 -3.71 7.79 15.47
CA HIS A 325 -3.39 8.21 16.84
C HIS A 325 -2.90 7.03 17.71
N GLN A 326 -3.62 5.91 17.71
CA GLN A 326 -3.24 4.72 18.48
C GLN A 326 -1.92 4.11 18.00
N LEU A 327 -1.63 4.18 16.69
CA LEU A 327 -0.35 3.80 16.11
C LEU A 327 0.80 4.68 16.64
N ALA A 328 0.57 5.99 16.76
CA ALA A 328 1.55 6.91 17.33
C ALA A 328 1.80 6.66 18.83
N GLU A 329 0.74 6.47 19.61
CA GLU A 329 0.84 6.08 21.03
C GLU A 329 1.60 4.76 21.20
N LYS A 330 1.29 3.76 20.36
CA LYS A 330 1.96 2.47 20.36
C LYS A 330 3.44 2.60 20.01
N LEU A 331 3.79 3.44 19.03
CA LEU A 331 5.19 3.72 18.66
C LEU A 331 5.96 4.32 19.84
N LEU A 332 5.41 5.37 20.45
CA LEU A 332 6.04 6.05 21.57
C LEU A 332 6.32 5.07 22.72
N LYS A 333 5.31 4.28 23.10
CA LYS A 333 5.44 3.27 24.15
C LYS A 333 6.44 2.17 23.80
N THR A 334 6.50 1.73 22.55
CA THR A 334 7.48 0.74 22.10
C THR A 334 8.90 1.28 22.25
N ILE A 335 9.16 2.51 21.80
CA ILE A 335 10.48 3.15 21.91
C ILE A 335 10.86 3.36 23.38
N GLU A 336 9.91 3.80 24.20
CA GLU A 336 10.09 3.96 25.65
C GLU A 336 10.57 2.65 26.32
N LEU A 337 9.87 1.54 26.03
CA LEU A 337 10.22 0.22 26.57
C LEU A 337 11.60 -0.27 26.08
N GLU A 338 11.94 0.00 24.82
CA GLU A 338 13.26 -0.34 24.27
C GLU A 338 14.38 0.43 24.95
N GLU A 339 14.21 1.74 25.16
CA GLU A 339 15.18 2.59 25.87
C GLU A 339 15.38 2.12 27.32
N LEU A 340 14.29 1.81 28.04
CA LEU A 340 14.37 1.24 29.38
C LEU A 340 15.10 -0.11 29.40
N ALA A 341 14.88 -0.94 28.39
CA ALA A 341 15.56 -2.23 28.25
C ALA A 341 17.05 -2.09 27.90
N LYS A 342 17.45 -1.07 27.12
CA LYS A 342 18.87 -0.78 26.84
C LYS A 342 19.60 -0.31 28.10
N ARG A 343 18.96 0.57 28.89
CA ARG A 343 19.49 1.06 30.18
C ARG A 343 19.71 -0.06 31.18
N LYS A 344 18.74 -0.97 31.34
CA LYS A 344 18.87 -2.14 32.21
C LYS A 344 20.04 -3.07 31.81
N ARG A 345 20.40 -3.08 30.54
CA ARG A 345 21.51 -3.88 29.98
C ARG A 345 22.87 -3.16 30.00
N GLY A 346 22.93 -1.89 30.44
CA GLY A 346 24.17 -1.10 30.45
C GLY A 346 24.63 -0.65 29.06
N LEU A 347 23.72 -0.57 28.08
CA LEU A 347 24.02 -0.27 26.66
C LEU A 347 23.62 1.17 26.26
N ALA A 348 23.45 2.09 27.21
CA ALA A 348 22.86 3.42 27.01
C ALA A 348 23.75 4.58 27.48
#